data_AF-A0AAD4X2Y9-F1
#
_entry.id   AF-A0AAD4X2Y9-F1
#
_cell.length_a   1.000
_cell.length_b   1.000
_cell.length_c   1.000
_cell.angle_alpha   90.00
_cell.angle_beta   90.00
_cell.angle_gamma   90.00
#
_symmetry.space_group_name_H-M   'P 1'
#
loop_
_entity.id
_entity.type
_entity.pdbx_description
1 polymer ?
#
loop_
_entity_poly.entity_id
_entity_poly.type
_entity_poly.pdbx_seq_one_letter_code
_entity_poly.pdbx_strand_id
1 'polypeptide(L)'
;MTTAIGEMEISKGRQGPEVQNHVKVYIANLRLKEVGTDVVITAYEQFVINTLSESANSVGAGSVPAAQSGCTPMSEVFRLVVANFKVHDWNLFAA
;
A
#
# COMPACT_ATOMS: atom_id res chain seq x y z
N MET A 1 14.03 11.75 -0.67
CA MET A 1 12.84 10.89 -0.61
C MET A 1 12.41 10.59 -2.03
N THR A 2 12.04 9.35 -2.30
CA THR A 2 11.58 8.91 -3.62
C THR A 2 10.24 8.22 -3.46
N THR A 3 9.28 8.50 -4.34
CA THR A 3 7.98 7.82 -4.33
C THR A 3 7.74 7.13 -5.67
N ALA A 4 6.96 6.06 -5.65
CA ALA A 4 6.52 5.33 -6.83
C ALA A 4 5.09 4.81 -6.60
N ILE A 5 4.35 4.65 -7.68
CA ILE A 5 3.04 4.00 -7.69
C ILE A 5 3.14 2.85 -8.69
N GLY A 6 2.73 1.67 -8.28
CA GLY A 6 2.70 0.49 -9.11
C GLY A 6 1.37 -0.24 -8.98
N GLU A 7 1.20 -1.25 -9.83
CA GLU A 7 0.12 -2.21 -9.75
C GLU A 7 0.71 -3.58 -9.46
N MET A 8 0.03 -4.33 -8.61
CA MET A 8 0.40 -5.69 -8.27
C MET A 8 -0.80 -6.60 -8.52
N GLU A 9 -0.55 -7.63 -9.33
CA GLU A 9 -1.47 -8.73 -9.58
C GLU A 9 -1.18 -9.85 -8.57
N ILE A 10 -2.15 -10.16 -7.69
CA ILE A 10 -1.96 -11.08 -6.57
C ILE A 10 -2.83 -12.32 -6.76
N SER A 11 -2.17 -13.48 -6.81
CA SER A 11 -2.80 -14.80 -6.73
C SER A 11 -2.51 -15.38 -5.34
N LYS A 12 -3.49 -15.99 -4.66
CA LYS A 12 -3.26 -16.71 -3.40
C LYS A 12 -3.11 -18.21 -3.66
N GLY A 13 -2.29 -18.89 -2.87
CA GLY A 13 -2.12 -20.35 -3.00
C GLY A 13 -1.61 -20.78 -4.38
N ARG A 14 -2.31 -21.75 -5.00
CA ARG A 14 -2.03 -22.25 -6.36
C ARG A 14 -3.05 -21.75 -7.39
N GLN A 15 -3.59 -20.55 -7.17
CA GLN A 15 -4.53 -19.91 -8.09
C GLN A 15 -3.80 -19.49 -9.38
N GLY A 16 -4.45 -19.72 -10.52
CA GLY A 16 -3.93 -19.30 -11.82
C GLY A 16 -4.07 -17.78 -12.06
N PRO A 17 -3.52 -17.26 -13.16
CA PRO A 17 -3.62 -15.84 -13.51
C PRO A 17 -5.07 -15.33 -13.61
N GLU A 18 -6.01 -16.19 -13.99
CA GLU A 18 -7.44 -15.90 -14.14
C GLU A 18 -8.17 -15.57 -12.84
N VAL A 19 -7.55 -15.80 -11.68
CA VAL A 19 -8.12 -15.58 -10.34
C VAL A 19 -7.42 -14.45 -9.56
N GLN A 20 -6.62 -13.63 -10.25
CA GLN A 20 -5.83 -12.56 -9.66
C GLN A 20 -6.67 -11.39 -9.15
N ASN A 21 -6.22 -10.82 -8.03
CA ASN A 21 -6.68 -9.54 -7.52
C ASN A 21 -5.72 -8.45 -7.96
N HIS A 22 -6.25 -7.28 -8.30
CA HIS A 22 -5.43 -6.13 -8.69
C HIS A 22 -5.40 -5.12 -7.56
N VAL A 23 -4.19 -4.76 -7.15
CA VAL A 23 -3.93 -3.84 -6.05
C VAL A 23 -2.98 -2.76 -6.53
N LYS A 24 -3.37 -1.50 -6.34
CA LYS A 24 -2.48 -0.37 -6.53
C LYS A 24 -1.61 -0.21 -5.28
N VAL A 25 -0.30 -0.09 -5.47
CA VAL A 25 0.68 0.00 -4.41
C VAL A 25 1.39 1.34 -4.51
N TYR A 26 1.34 2.11 -3.43
CA TYR A 26 2.08 3.35 -3.27
C TYR A 26 3.29 3.07 -2.40
N ILE A 27 4.49 3.45 -2.84
CA ILE A 27 5.74 3.21 -2.12
C ILE A 27 6.49 4.52 -1.97
N ALA A 28 6.95 4.84 -0.77
CA ALA A 28 7.92 5.91 -0.50
C ALA A 28 9.17 5.32 0.16
N ASN A 29 10.34 5.75 -0.32
CA ASN A 29 11.61 5.49 0.33
C ASN A 29 12.18 6.80 0.89
N LEU A 30 12.34 6.86 2.21
CA LEU A 30 12.92 7.97 2.97
C LEU A 30 14.26 7.51 3.56
N ARG A 31 15.36 7.96 2.96
CA ARG A 31 16.71 7.65 3.43
C ARG A 31 17.14 8.61 4.52
N LEU A 32 17.23 8.11 5.76
CA LEU A 32 17.76 8.80 6.94
C LEU A 32 19.28 8.60 7.00
N LYS A 33 20.01 9.35 6.16
CA LYS A 33 21.46 9.16 5.93
C LYS A 33 22.29 9.23 7.20
N GLU A 34 21.95 10.12 8.13
CA GLU A 34 22.70 10.37 9.37
C GLU A 34 22.73 9.14 10.29
N VAL A 35 21.69 8.31 10.22
CA VAL A 35 21.54 7.09 11.03
C VAL A 35 21.57 5.83 10.16
N GLY A 36 22.05 5.94 8.92
CA GLY A 36 22.23 4.80 8.01
C GLY A 36 20.97 3.96 7.75
N THR A 37 19.78 4.53 7.88
CA THR A 37 18.50 3.79 7.86
C THR A 37 17.60 4.26 6.70
N ASP A 38 16.91 3.32 6.07
CA ASP A 38 15.85 3.61 5.09
C ASP A 38 14.47 3.32 5.70
N VAL A 39 13.58 4.30 5.64
CA VAL A 39 12.16 4.12 5.98
C VAL A 39 11.38 3.90 4.70
N VAL A 40 10.76 2.73 4.59
CA VAL A 40 9.88 2.37 3.47
C VAL A 40 8.43 2.46 3.94
N ILE A 41 7.65 3.33 3.29
CA ILE A 41 6.22 3.48 3.55
C ILE A 41 5.47 2.87 2.38
N THR A 42 4.61 1.88 2.64
CA THR A 42 3.77 1.26 1.63
C THR A 42 2.30 1.45 1.95
N ALA A 43 1.50 1.83 0.96
CA ALA A 43 0.04 1.86 1.07
C ALA A 43 -0.58 1.07 -0.08
N TYR A 44 -1.68 0.37 0.21
CA TYR A 44 -2.35 -0.53 -0.72
C TYR A 44 -3.79 -0.06 -0.95
N GLU A 45 -4.18 0.03 -2.21
CA GLU A 45 -5.57 0.28 -2.61
C GLU A 45 -6.03 -0.86 -3.51
N GLN A 46 -6.98 -1.65 -3.00
CA GLN A 46 -7.60 -2.73 -3.76
C GLN A 46 -8.63 -2.14 -4.71
N PHE A 47 -8.57 -2.47 -5.99
CA PHE A 47 -9.57 -1.98 -6.95
C PHE A 47 -10.19 -3.08 -7.81
N VAL A 48 -9.60 -4.29 -7.84
CA VAL A 48 -10.26 -5.50 -8.36
C VAL A 48 -10.07 -6.65 -7.40
N ILE A 49 -11.18 -7.16 -6.84
CA ILE A 49 -11.20 -8.44 -6.14
C ILE A 49 -11.99 -9.44 -6.98
N ASN A 50 -11.28 -10.42 -7.54
CA ASN A 50 -11.86 -11.43 -8.39
C ASN A 50 -12.79 -12.33 -7.57
N THR A 51 -14.00 -12.58 -8.10
CA THR A 51 -15.06 -13.36 -7.46
C THR A 51 -14.65 -14.79 -7.12
N LEU A 52 -13.72 -15.35 -7.89
CA LEU A 52 -13.19 -16.71 -7.72
C LEU A 52 -11.92 -16.73 -6.86
N SER A 53 -11.38 -15.57 -6.47
CA SER A 53 -10.19 -15.50 -5.62
C SER A 53 -10.50 -15.93 -4.19
N GLU A 54 -9.51 -16.46 -3.47
CA GLU A 54 -9.70 -16.78 -2.05
C GLU A 54 -10.03 -15.53 -1.22
N SER A 55 -9.54 -14.36 -1.65
CA SER A 55 -9.84 -13.08 -1.00
C SER A 55 -11.33 -12.76 -1.01
N ALA A 56 -12.06 -13.12 -2.07
CA ALA A 56 -13.49 -12.82 -2.18
C ALA A 56 -14.30 -13.43 -1.02
N ASN A 57 -13.90 -14.59 -0.50
CA ASN A 57 -14.56 -15.23 0.64
C ASN A 57 -14.36 -14.45 1.96
N SER A 58 -13.28 -13.66 2.05
CA SER A 58 -12.91 -12.93 3.28
C SER A 58 -13.35 -11.47 3.27
N VAL A 59 -13.28 -10.80 2.12
CA VAL A 59 -13.50 -9.34 2.01
C VAL A 59 -14.57 -8.97 0.99
N GLY A 60 -15.27 -9.97 0.43
CA GLY A 60 -16.26 -9.77 -0.63
C GLY A 60 -15.63 -9.70 -2.02
N ALA A 61 -16.40 -10.09 -3.03
CA ALA A 61 -16.01 -9.93 -4.43
C ALA A 61 -16.39 -8.55 -4.96
N GLY A 62 -15.60 -8.05 -5.90
CA GLY A 62 -15.68 -6.66 -6.32
C GLY A 62 -15.04 -5.75 -5.26
N SER A 63 -14.23 -4.80 -5.70
CA SER A 63 -13.73 -3.75 -4.82
C SER A 63 -14.23 -2.42 -5.34
N VAL A 64 -14.77 -1.62 -4.44
CA VAL A 64 -15.12 -0.23 -4.72
C VAL A 64 -13.97 0.63 -4.21
N PRO A 65 -13.28 1.40 -5.07
CA PRO A 65 -12.21 2.29 -4.64
C PRO A 65 -12.66 3.17 -3.47
N ALA A 66 -11.77 3.47 -2.52
CA ALA A 66 -12.10 4.25 -1.32
C ALA A 66 -12.82 5.57 -1.65
N ALA A 67 -12.40 6.23 -2.74
CA ALA A 67 -13.01 7.45 -3.28
C ALA A 67 -14.51 7.31 -3.62
N GLN A 68 -14.95 6.12 -4.01
CA GLN A 68 -16.33 5.81 -4.37
C GLN A 68 -17.17 5.35 -3.16
N SER A 69 -16.52 4.97 -2.04
CA SER A 69 -17.18 4.59 -0.79
C SER A 69 -17.33 5.76 0.20
N GLY A 70 -16.99 6.99 -0.21
CA GLY A 70 -16.98 8.17 0.66
C GLY A 70 -15.81 8.21 1.65
N CYS A 71 -14.82 7.34 1.49
CA CYS A 71 -13.58 7.34 2.26
C CYS A 71 -12.54 8.24 1.60
N THR A 72 -11.56 8.72 2.39
CA THR A 72 -10.40 9.43 1.83
C THR A 72 -9.63 8.51 0.88
N PRO A 73 -9.35 8.95 -0.36
CA PRO A 73 -8.60 8.13 -1.33
C PRO A 73 -7.21 7.77 -0.81
N MET A 74 -6.75 6.56 -1.10
CA MET A 74 -5.45 6.09 -0.59
C MET A 74 -4.28 6.93 -1.09
N SER A 75 -4.38 7.51 -2.29
CA SER A 75 -3.40 8.47 -2.81
C SER A 75 -3.24 9.70 -1.92
N GLU A 76 -4.34 10.20 -1.35
CA GLU A 76 -4.33 11.35 -0.45
C GLU A 76 -3.78 10.97 0.92
N VAL A 77 -4.22 9.84 1.48
CA VAL A 77 -3.68 9.30 2.73
C VAL A 77 -2.16 9.11 2.63
N PHE A 78 -1.70 8.46 1.56
CA PHE A 78 -0.28 8.23 1.31
C PHE A 78 0.49 9.55 1.21
N ARG A 79 -0.02 10.53 0.44
CA ARG A 79 0.61 11.85 0.33
C ARG A 79 0.72 12.54 1.69
N LEU A 80 -0.33 12.50 2.50
CA LEU A 80 -0.34 13.11 3.83
C LEU A 80 0.64 12.44 4.78
N VAL A 81 0.68 11.11 4.83
CA VAL A 81 1.62 10.35 5.66
C VAL A 81 3.06 10.69 5.28
N VAL A 82 3.37 10.66 3.99
CA VAL A 82 4.72 10.95 3.48
C VAL A 82 5.14 12.41 3.77
N ALA A 83 4.22 13.36 3.60
CA ALA A 83 4.50 14.78 3.86
C ALA A 83 4.68 15.12 5.35
N ASN A 84 4.07 14.33 6.23
CA ASN A 84 4.07 14.60 7.67
C ASN A 84 4.95 13.63 8.48
N PHE A 85 5.68 12.73 7.82
CA PHE A 85 6.58 11.80 8.50
C PHE A 85 7.65 12.56 9.29
N LYS A 86 7.73 12.30 10.59
CA LYS A 86 8.71 12.88 11.51
C LYS A 86 9.19 11.83 12.49
N VAL A 87 10.50 11.79 12.72
CA VAL A 87 11.10 11.09 13.86
C VAL A 87 11.07 12.05 15.04
N HIS A 88 10.36 11.66 16.10
CA HIS A 88 10.24 12.47 17.31
C HIS A 88 11.36 12.18 18.33
N ASP A 89 11.82 10.93 18.40
CA ASP A 89 12.91 10.50 19.27
C ASP A 89 13.99 9.82 18.43
N TRP A 90 15.14 10.48 18.28
CA TRP A 90 16.27 9.98 17.50
C TRP A 90 17.10 8.94 18.25
N ASN A 91 16.92 8.80 19.57
CA ASN A 91 17.55 7.71 20.33
C ASN A 91 17.06 6.33 19.85
N LEU A 92 15.95 6.27 19.11
CA LEU A 92 15.46 5.08 18.41
C LEU A 92 16.56 4.42 17.56
N PHE A 93 17.46 5.22 16.98
CA PHE A 93 18.54 4.75 16.13
C PHE A 93 19.88 4.56 16.87
N ALA A 94 19.87 4.61 18.21
CA ALA A 94 21.08 4.61 19.05
C ALA A 94 22.08 5.73 18.68
N ALA A 95 21.56 6.86 18.21
CA ALA A 95 22.31 8.08 17.89
C ALA A 95 22.55 8.94 19.14
#